data_AF-A0A7Y5BMK0-F1
#
_entry.id   AF-A0A7Y5BMK0-F1
#
_cell.length_a   1.000
_cell.length_b   1.000
_cell.length_c   1.000
_cell.angle_alpha   90.00
_cell.angle_beta   90.00
_cell.angle_gamma   90.00
#
_symmetry.space_group_name_H-M   'P 1'
#
loop_
_entity.id
_entity.type
_entity.pdbx_description
1 polymer ?
#
loop_
_entity_poly.entity_id
_entity_poly.type
_entity_poly.pdbx_seq_one_letter_code
_entity_poly.pdbx_strand_id
1 'polypeptide(L)'
;MPKFAEFRNFEFYYFVKDAIADEPLHVHVAVSKDRYRFGKFWLEPDVSMDRKGALSTPDILKVEKALKKNLTKIKAQIEKIKKGESVKVIKL
;
A
#
# COMPACT_ATOMS: atom_id res chain seq x y z
N MET A 1 11.61 -3.41 3.71
CA MET A 1 10.24 -3.20 3.21
C MET A 1 9.29 -3.33 4.39
N PRO A 2 9.10 -2.26 5.18
CA PRO A 2 8.22 -2.31 6.34
C PRO A 2 6.77 -2.59 5.92
N LYS A 3 6.16 -3.60 6.55
CA LYS A 3 4.70 -3.73 6.58
C LYS A 3 4.18 -2.62 7.47
N PHE A 4 3.26 -1.80 6.97
CA PHE A 4 2.70 -0.68 7.72
C PHE A 4 1.20 -0.77 7.94
N ALA A 5 0.50 -1.54 7.11
CA ALA A 5 -0.93 -1.79 7.28
C ALA A 5 -1.35 -3.19 6.84
N GLU A 6 -2.52 -3.61 7.29
CA GLU A 6 -3.18 -4.84 6.87
C GLU A 6 -4.70 -4.65 6.77
N PHE A 7 -5.31 -5.33 5.79
CA PHE A 7 -6.75 -5.34 5.57
C PHE A 7 -7.17 -6.73 5.14
N ARG A 8 -7.96 -7.43 5.96
CA ARG A 8 -8.36 -8.82 5.69
C ARG A 8 -7.14 -9.71 5.41
N ASN A 9 -7.00 -10.21 4.18
CA ASN A 9 -5.90 -11.03 3.70
C ASN A 9 -4.88 -10.24 2.86
N PHE A 10 -4.89 -8.91 2.92
CA PHE A 10 -3.96 -8.03 2.22
C PHE A 10 -3.00 -7.38 3.20
N GLU A 11 -1.71 -7.40 2.87
CA GLU A 11 -0.63 -6.73 3.59
C GLU A 11 -0.11 -5.57 2.74
N PHE A 12 0.11 -4.42 3.37
CA PHE A 12 0.53 -3.19 2.71
C PHE A 12 1.94 -2.82 3.12
N TYR A 13 2.73 -2.44 2.12
CA TYR A 13 4.14 -2.16 2.25
C TYR A 13 4.51 -0.87 1.53
N TYR A 14 5.58 -0.23 2.02
CA TYR A 14 6.20 0.92 1.39
C TYR A 14 7.72 0.69 1.36
N PHE A 15 8.38 0.87 0.21
CA PHE A 15 9.83 0.77 0.17
C PHE A 15 10.45 2.14 0.42
N VAL A 16 11.46 2.18 1.30
CA VAL A 16 12.23 3.41 1.54
C VAL A 16 12.96 3.88 0.28
N LYS A 17 13.32 2.97 -0.63
CA LYS A 17 13.88 3.33 -1.94
C LYS A 17 12.88 4.12 -2.81
N ASP A 18 11.58 3.87 -2.66
CA ASP A 18 10.52 4.60 -3.36
C ASP A 18 10.39 6.04 -2.84
N ALA A 19 10.96 6.36 -1.68
CA ALA A 19 11.01 7.74 -1.16
C ALA A 19 12.11 8.59 -1.81
N ILE A 20 13.07 7.94 -2.48
CA ILE A 20 14.22 8.59 -3.13
C ILE A 20 13.95 8.77 -4.64
N ALA A 21 13.09 7.93 -5.22
CA ALA A 21 12.62 8.08 -6.58
C ALA A 21 11.53 9.16 -6.65
N ASP A 22 11.54 9.99 -7.70
CA ASP A 22 10.53 11.01 -7.98
C ASP A 22 9.19 10.40 -8.46
N GLU A 23 8.81 9.27 -7.85
CA GLU A 23 7.58 8.58 -8.17
C GLU A 23 6.42 9.16 -7.34
N PRO A 24 5.21 9.22 -7.91
CA PRO A 24 4.02 9.58 -7.15
C PRO A 24 3.84 8.66 -5.93
N LEU A 25 3.13 9.17 -4.91
CA LEU A 25 2.92 8.41 -3.70
C LEU A 25 2.17 7.10 -4.01
N HIS A 26 2.73 5.97 -3.61
CA HIS A 26 2.16 4.65 -3.90
C HIS A 26 2.37 3.66 -2.76
N VAL A 27 1.69 2.53 -2.86
CA VAL A 27 1.80 1.40 -1.93
C VAL A 27 1.88 0.10 -2.69
N HIS A 28 2.61 -0.86 -2.11
CA HIS A 28 2.66 -2.23 -2.59
C HIS A 28 1.75 -3.08 -1.72
N VAL A 29 0.92 -3.89 -2.35
CA VAL A 29 -0.09 -4.70 -1.68
C VAL A 29 0.12 -6.15 -2.07
N ALA A 30 0.26 -7.04 -1.10
CA ALA A 30 0.38 -8.48 -1.31
C ALA A 30 -0.71 -9.25 -0.58
N VAL A 31 -1.09 -10.41 -1.11
CA VAL A 31 -1.98 -11.34 -0.39
C VAL A 31 -1.17 -12.10 0.65
N SER A 32 -1.58 -12.08 1.93
CA SER A 32 -0.77 -12.59 3.06
C SER A 32 -0.31 -14.04 2.90
N LYS A 33 -1.14 -14.89 2.27
CA LYS A 33 -0.86 -16.32 2.05
C LYS A 33 -0.23 -16.63 0.69
N ASP A 34 -0.17 -15.65 -0.20
CA ASP A 34 0.37 -15.79 -1.55
C ASP A 34 1.03 -14.49 -1.96
N ARG A 35 2.29 -14.33 -1.52
CA ARG A 35 3.06 -13.11 -1.75
C ARG A 35 3.46 -12.90 -3.21
N TYR A 36 3.26 -13.91 -4.07
CA TYR A 36 3.40 -13.76 -5.52
C TYR A 36 2.20 -13.00 -6.13
N ARG A 37 1.07 -12.94 -5.41
CA ARG A 37 -0.06 -12.07 -5.73
C ARG A 37 0.14 -10.70 -5.11
N PHE A 38 0.95 -9.89 -5.80
CA PHE A 38 1.22 -8.51 -5.43
C PHE A 38 0.69 -7.53 -6.48
N GLY A 39 0.46 -6.28 -6.07
CA GLY A 39 0.11 -5.17 -6.94
C GLY A 39 0.60 -3.84 -6.38
N LYS A 40 0.75 -2.86 -7.27
CA LYS A 40 1.14 -1.48 -6.93
C LYS A 40 -0.07 -0.57 -7.13
N PHE A 41 -0.32 0.31 -6.17
CA PHE A 41 -1.42 1.26 -6.20
C PHE A 41 -0.88 2.67 -5.98
N TRP A 42 -1.25 3.58 -6.89
CA TRP A 42 -1.07 5.01 -6.67
C TRP A 42 -2.02 5.49 -5.58
N LEU A 43 -1.58 6.46 -4.80
CA LEU A 43 -2.36 7.17 -3.79
C LEU A 43 -2.65 8.62 -4.19
N GLU A 44 -1.97 9.12 -5.22
CA GLU A 44 -2.09 10.47 -5.77
C GLU A 44 -1.98 10.42 -7.31
N PRO A 45 -2.70 11.29 -8.06
CA PRO A 45 -3.72 12.24 -7.57
C PRO A 45 -4.99 11.54 -7.06
N ASP A 46 -5.25 10.31 -7.52
CA ASP A 46 -6.35 9.46 -7.08
C ASP A 46 -5.85 8.05 -6.75
N VAL A 47 -6.56 7.38 -5.84
CA VAL A 47 -6.28 5.98 -5.55
C VAL A 47 -6.70 5.12 -6.74
N SER A 48 -5.70 4.57 -7.42
CA SER A 48 -5.86 3.71 -8.58
C SER A 48 -4.77 2.65 -8.64
N MET A 49 -5.07 1.51 -9.25
CA MET A 49 -4.08 0.47 -9.49
C MET A 49 -3.11 0.86 -10.64
N ASP A 50 -1.81 0.79 -10.36
CA ASP A 50 -0.74 0.96 -11.35
C ASP A 50 -0.42 -0.36 -12.07
N ARG A 51 -0.10 -1.38 -11.26
CA ARG A 51 0.26 -2.72 -11.74
C ARG A 51 -0.56 -3.76 -11.03
N LYS A 52 -1.34 -4.49 -11.82
CA LYS A 52 -2.20 -5.59 -11.37
C LYS A 52 -1.45 -6.77 -10.77
N GLY A 53 -0.26 -7.08 -11.31
CA GLY A 53 0.42 -8.35 -11.02
C GLY A 53 -0.54 -9.53 -11.17
N ALA A 54 -0.73 -10.30 -10.11
CA ALA A 54 -1.66 -11.43 -10.04
C ALA A 54 -2.89 -11.18 -9.12
N LEU A 55 -3.26 -9.92 -8.88
CA LEU A 55 -4.49 -9.57 -8.17
C LEU A 55 -5.72 -9.74 -9.08
N SER A 56 -6.83 -10.22 -8.49
CA SER A 56 -8.10 -10.34 -9.21
C SER A 56 -8.83 -8.98 -9.22
N THR A 57 -9.70 -8.75 -10.21
CA THR A 57 -10.51 -7.50 -10.27
C THR A 57 -11.30 -7.25 -8.97
N PRO A 58 -11.97 -8.25 -8.35
CA PRO A 58 -12.63 -8.06 -7.06
C PRO A 58 -11.68 -7.68 -5.93
N ASP A 59 -10.44 -8.18 -5.95
CA ASP A 59 -9.44 -7.84 -4.93
C ASP A 59 -8.96 -6.40 -5.09
N ILE A 60 -8.72 -5.97 -6.33
CA ILE A 60 -8.34 -4.59 -6.66
C ILE A 60 -9.39 -3.61 -6.13
N LEU A 61 -10.67 -3.84 -6.42
CA LEU A 61 -11.76 -2.96 -5.97
C LEU A 61 -11.88 -2.89 -4.44
N LYS A 62 -11.66 -4.02 -3.74
CA LYS A 62 -11.65 -4.06 -2.27
C LYS A 62 -10.48 -3.24 -1.71
N VAL A 63 -9.30 -3.40 -2.28
CA VAL A 63 -8.08 -2.69 -1.88
C VAL A 63 -8.23 -1.19 -2.12
N GLU A 64 -8.67 -0.78 -3.31
CA GLU A 64 -8.92 0.64 -3.63
C GLU A 64 -9.92 1.27 -2.65
N LYS A 65 -11.02 0.58 -2.35
CA LYS A 65 -12.01 1.08 -1.38
C LYS A 65 -11.42 1.26 0.03
N ALA A 66 -10.59 0.31 0.47
CA ALA A 66 -9.94 0.37 1.77
C ALA A 66 -8.89 1.51 1.84
N LEU A 67 -8.11 1.67 0.76
CA LEU A 67 -7.13 2.75 0.62
C LEU A 67 -7.81 4.13 0.60
N LYS A 68 -8.88 4.31 -0.20
CA LYS A 68 -9.66 5.56 -0.26
C LYS A 68 -10.24 5.93 1.11
N LYS A 69 -10.84 4.96 1.82
CA LYS A 69 -11.45 5.20 3.13
C LYS A 69 -10.43 5.58 4.21
N ASN A 70 -9.20 5.10 4.11
CA ASN A 70 -8.17 5.26 5.14
C ASN A 70 -6.98 6.11 4.67
N LEU A 71 -7.13 6.90 3.60
CA LEU A 71 -6.03 7.56 2.90
C LEU A 71 -5.16 8.40 3.86
N THR A 72 -5.78 9.20 4.72
CA THR A 72 -5.07 10.04 5.72
C THR A 72 -4.19 9.21 6.65
N LYS A 73 -4.69 8.07 7.15
CA LYS A 73 -3.93 7.18 8.05
C LYS A 73 -2.76 6.53 7.32
N ILE A 74 -2.98 6.12 6.07
CA ILE A 74 -1.95 5.51 5.21
C ILE A 74 -0.84 6.51 4.91
N LYS A 75 -1.19 7.73 4.46
CA LYS A 75 -0.22 8.80 4.21
C LYS A 75 0.61 9.11 5.45
N ALA A 76 -0.02 9.20 6.62
CA ALA A 76 0.70 9.43 7.88
C ALA A 76 1.70 8.31 8.23
N GLN A 77 1.37 7.05 7.95
CA GLN A 77 2.32 5.94 8.14
C GLN A 77 3.47 6.01 7.14
N ILE A 78 3.19 6.31 5.87
CA ILE A 78 4.23 6.44 4.84
C ILE A 78 5.20 7.57 5.16
N GLU A 79 4.70 8.72 5.61
CA GLU A 79 5.54 9.85 6.03
C GLU A 79 6.48 9.49 7.18
N LYS A 80 6.02 8.70 8.15
CA LYS A 80 6.89 8.16 9.22
C LYS A 80 7.99 7.27 8.65
N ILE A 81 7.65 6.39 7.72
CA ILE A 81 8.63 5.50 7.06
C ILE A 81 9.66 6.33 6.28
N LYS A 82 9.23 7.37 5.55
CA LYS A 82 10.13 8.29 4.82
C LYS A 82 11.12 8.99 5.75
N LYS A 83 10.69 9.35 6.97
CA LYS A 83 11.53 9.95 8.01
C LYS A 83 12.43 8.94 8.74
N GLY A 84 12.34 7.66 8.41
CA GLY A 84 13.09 6.59 9.09
C GLY A 84 12.53 6.21 10.46
N GLU A 85 11.31 6.66 10.79
CA GLU A 85 10.66 6.32 12.06
C GLU A 85 10.12 4.88 12.04
N SER A 86 10.09 4.25 13.21
CA SER A 86 9.45 2.95 13.39
C SER A 86 7.93 3.08 13.25
N VAL A 87 7.35 2.28 12.36
CA VAL A 87 5.89 2.19 12.19
C VAL A 87 5.32 0.92 12.82
N LYS A 88 4.10 1.04 13.38
CA LYS A 88 3.31 -0.11 13.81
C LYS A 88 2.30 -0.45 12.72
N VAL A 89 2.10 -1.74 12.48
CA VAL A 89 1.11 -2.24 11.53
C VAL A 89 -0.29 -1.81 12.00
N ILE A 90 -1.00 -1.04 11.16
CA ILE A 90 -2.39 -0.64 11.41
C ILE A 90 -3.38 -1.57 10.69
N LYS A 91 -4.54 -1.79 11.31
CA LYS A 91 -5.67 -2.50 10.68
C LYS A 91 -6.59 -1.48 10.00
N LEU A 92 -6.89 -1.68 8.72
CA LEU A 92 -7.70 -0.78 7.89
C LEU A 92 -9.19 -1.16 7.83
#